data_AF-A0A6J8CB32-F1
#
_entry.id   AF-A0A6J8CB32-F1
#
_cell.length_a   1.000
_cell.length_b   1.000
_cell.length_c   1.000
_cell.angle_alpha   90.00
_cell.angle_beta   90.00
_cell.angle_gamma   90.00
#
_symmetry.space_group_name_H-M   'P 1'
#
loop_
_entity.id
_entity.type
_entity.pdbx_description
1 polymer ?
#
loop_
_entity_poly.entity_id
_entity_poly.type
_entity_poly.pdbx_seq_one_letter_code
_entity_poly.pdbx_strand_id
1 'polypeptide(L)'
;MCCFGEDVKFECTLTVTVETSRWLKDQKESEVPCHWQTKSDCRRKHALAINAVSFEDEGLYSVNVMNDTSEATLSVEDKLLFRSEDIHYILSVHAICKIAIPAFRDVFDKKFPPESLSGIIHKHKGDLVPRLKTNHITSDQWRLLLNGCTSQKLGLRLMVFLLRYIAKLNIKNILPNAADKSELADLSRIDYYRNMTAHYHGRMSDTDFKQCLKVIMEVFIFRVLTPK
;
A
#
# COMPACT_ATOMS: atom_id res chain seq x y z
N MET A 1 -18.97 12.27 15.32
CA MET A 1 -18.12 11.46 14.45
C MET A 1 -17.17 10.66 15.35
N CYS A 2 -17.12 9.33 15.18
CA CYS A 2 -16.27 8.42 15.94
C CYS A 2 -15.78 7.28 15.04
N CYS A 3 -14.75 6.54 15.46
CA CYS A 3 -14.33 5.35 14.74
C CYS A 3 -15.11 4.11 15.18
N PHE A 4 -15.22 3.12 14.30
CA PHE A 4 -15.67 1.78 14.66
C PHE A 4 -14.89 1.22 15.86
N GLY A 5 -15.61 0.72 16.87
CA GLY A 5 -15.07 0.15 18.09
C GLY A 5 -14.65 1.16 19.18
N GLU A 6 -14.76 2.46 18.93
CA GLU A 6 -14.57 3.48 19.97
C GLU A 6 -15.83 3.65 20.84
N ASP A 7 -15.68 4.20 22.04
CA ASP A 7 -16.79 4.52 22.94
C ASP A 7 -17.26 5.96 22.70
N VAL A 8 -18.58 6.14 22.64
CA VAL A 8 -19.20 7.46 22.42
C VAL A 8 -20.11 7.81 23.58
N LYS A 9 -20.11 9.09 23.97
CA LYS A 9 -20.99 9.63 25.01
C LYS A 9 -21.73 10.86 24.49
N PHE A 10 -23.05 10.78 24.48
CA PHE A 10 -23.94 11.95 24.38
C PHE A 10 -24.26 12.46 25.78
N GLU A 11 -24.31 13.77 25.97
CA GLU A 11 -24.65 14.40 27.24
C GLU A 11 -25.52 15.63 27.01
N CYS A 12 -26.59 15.76 27.79
CA CYS A 12 -27.39 16.98 27.86
C CYS A 12 -27.47 17.46 29.31
N THR A 13 -27.45 18.79 29.50
CA THR A 13 -27.60 19.44 30.80
C THR A 13 -28.89 20.24 30.82
N LEU A 14 -29.66 20.09 31.89
CA LEU A 14 -30.96 20.71 32.09
C LEU A 14 -30.88 21.84 33.11
N THR A 15 -31.72 22.86 32.91
CA THR A 15 -31.90 23.96 33.86
C THR A 15 -32.77 23.56 35.05
N VAL A 16 -33.60 22.52 34.91
CA VAL A 16 -34.52 21.97 35.91
C VAL A 16 -34.18 20.52 36.20
N THR A 17 -34.39 20.07 37.44
CA THR A 17 -34.13 18.67 37.83
C THR A 17 -35.22 17.72 37.32
N VAL A 18 -34.84 16.67 36.60
CA VAL A 18 -35.76 15.68 36.02
C VAL A 18 -35.30 14.26 36.37
N GLU A 19 -36.23 13.39 36.73
CA GLU A 19 -35.90 12.02 37.16
C GLU A 19 -35.61 11.08 35.98
N THR A 20 -36.23 11.31 34.82
CA THR A 20 -36.11 10.41 33.66
C THR A 20 -35.88 11.19 32.37
N SER A 21 -34.97 10.69 31.55
CA SER A 21 -34.72 11.14 30.17
C SER A 21 -34.98 9.97 29.22
N ARG A 22 -35.70 10.21 28.13
CA ARG A 22 -35.92 9.19 27.09
C ARG A 22 -34.99 9.47 25.91
N TRP A 23 -34.13 8.51 25.60
CA TRP A 23 -33.27 8.54 24.41
C TRP A 23 -33.92 7.74 23.28
N LEU A 24 -33.90 8.28 22.07
CA LEU A 24 -34.40 7.63 20.87
C LEU A 24 -33.32 7.67 19.78
N LYS A 25 -33.32 6.65 18.93
CA LYS A 25 -32.51 6.60 17.71
C LYS A 25 -33.44 6.61 16.50
N ASP A 26 -33.15 7.47 15.54
CA ASP A 26 -33.90 7.63 14.30
C ASP A 26 -35.41 7.83 14.54
N GLN A 27 -35.73 8.62 15.58
CA GLN A 27 -37.10 8.92 16.03
C GLN A 27 -37.94 7.69 16.44
N LYS A 28 -37.29 6.54 16.62
CA LYS A 28 -37.93 5.30 17.09
C LYS A 28 -37.45 4.96 18.49
N GLU A 29 -38.39 4.57 19.35
CA GLU A 29 -38.09 3.95 20.64
C GLU A 29 -37.58 2.52 20.31
N SER A 30 -36.27 2.41 20.12
CA SER A 30 -35.62 1.14 19.75
C SER A 30 -35.65 0.16 20.91
N GLU A 31 -35.64 -1.14 20.61
CA GLU A 31 -35.12 -2.15 21.55
C GLU A 31 -33.69 -1.72 21.87
N VAL A 32 -33.46 -1.25 23.10
CA VAL A 32 -32.18 -0.70 23.52
C VAL A 32 -31.15 -1.83 23.42
N PRO A 33 -30.15 -1.74 22.53
CA PRO A 33 -29.11 -2.75 22.45
C PRO A 33 -28.38 -2.88 23.79
N CYS A 34 -27.90 -4.08 24.12
CA CYS A 34 -27.29 -4.37 25.42
C CYS A 34 -26.01 -3.56 25.73
N HIS A 35 -25.41 -2.89 24.75
CA HIS A 35 -24.21 -2.05 24.90
C HIS A 35 -24.49 -0.58 25.18
N TRP A 36 -25.76 -0.14 25.20
CA TRP A 36 -26.13 1.22 25.58
C TRP A 36 -26.24 1.36 27.10
N GLN A 37 -25.66 2.43 27.65
CA GLN A 37 -25.71 2.75 29.06
C GLN A 37 -26.17 4.19 29.28
N THR A 38 -27.34 4.35 29.91
CA THR A 38 -27.82 5.66 30.32
C THR A 38 -27.41 5.96 31.75
N LYS A 39 -26.87 7.17 31.99
CA LYS A 39 -26.52 7.66 33.32
C LYS A 39 -27.18 9.02 33.55
N SER A 40 -27.77 9.21 34.73
CA SER A 40 -28.29 10.49 35.20
C SER A 40 -27.52 10.93 36.44
N ASP A 41 -26.75 12.01 36.34
CA ASP A 41 -26.01 12.59 37.46
C ASP A 41 -26.71 13.85 37.98
N CYS A 42 -26.90 13.92 39.29
CA CYS A 42 -27.53 15.02 40.02
C CYS A 42 -28.92 15.48 39.49
N ARG A 43 -29.65 14.61 38.77
CA ARG A 43 -30.95 14.88 38.10
C ARG A 43 -30.95 16.06 37.11
N ARG A 44 -29.77 16.58 36.73
CA ARG A 44 -29.63 17.70 35.77
C ARG A 44 -28.76 17.34 34.59
N LYS A 45 -27.95 16.28 34.68
CA LYS A 45 -27.11 15.80 33.60
C LYS A 45 -27.57 14.41 33.20
N HIS A 46 -27.93 14.26 31.93
CA HIS A 46 -28.34 12.98 31.37
C HIS A 46 -27.37 12.61 30.26
N ALA A 47 -26.85 11.40 30.30
CA ALA A 47 -25.89 10.90 29.34
C ALA A 47 -26.29 9.54 28.81
N LEU A 48 -26.02 9.33 27.51
CA LEU A 48 -26.09 8.04 26.84
C LEU A 48 -24.67 7.68 26.41
N ALA A 49 -24.15 6.57 26.92
CA ALA A 49 -22.89 5.98 26.49
C ALA A 49 -23.16 4.76 25.61
N ILE A 50 -22.49 4.69 24.47
CA ILE A 50 -22.52 3.57 23.53
C ILE A 50 -21.09 3.02 23.50
N ASN A 51 -20.90 1.81 24.01
CA ASN A 51 -19.59 1.19 24.05
C ASN A 51 -19.33 0.38 22.77
N ALA A 52 -18.09 0.41 22.28
CA ALA A 52 -17.67 -0.32 21.08
C ALA A 52 -18.61 -0.12 19.87
N VAL A 53 -18.74 1.13 19.43
CA VAL A 53 -19.68 1.56 18.39
C VAL A 53 -19.50 0.77 17.07
N SER A 54 -20.61 0.34 16.48
CA SER A 54 -20.66 -0.35 15.20
C SER A 54 -21.30 0.51 14.10
N PHE A 55 -21.23 0.09 12.83
CA PHE A 55 -21.94 0.77 11.74
C PHE A 55 -23.46 0.76 11.91
N GLU A 56 -24.00 -0.21 12.67
CA GLU A 56 -25.44 -0.27 12.99
C GLU A 56 -25.85 0.80 14.00
N ASP A 57 -24.91 1.40 14.74
CA ASP A 57 -25.18 2.46 15.70
C ASP A 57 -25.22 3.86 15.03
N GLU A 58 -24.81 3.99 13.77
CA GLU A 58 -24.93 5.24 13.01
C GLU A 58 -26.40 5.68 12.91
N GLY A 59 -26.65 6.99 13.08
CA GLY A 59 -28.01 7.54 13.02
C GLY A 59 -28.19 8.84 13.81
N LEU A 60 -29.44 9.30 13.88
CA LEU A 60 -29.85 10.48 14.62
C LEU A 60 -30.29 10.10 16.04
N TYR A 61 -29.61 10.63 17.05
CA TYR A 61 -29.95 10.43 18.44
C TYR A 61 -30.72 11.64 18.96
N SER A 62 -31.85 11.39 19.61
CA SER A 62 -32.67 12.44 20.23
C SER A 62 -32.89 12.13 21.70
N VAL A 63 -32.87 13.18 22.52
CA VAL A 63 -33.22 13.09 23.95
C VAL A 63 -34.45 13.96 24.19
N ASN A 64 -35.50 13.33 24.70
CA ASN A 64 -36.73 14.00 25.06
C ASN A 64 -36.78 14.15 26.59
N VAL A 65 -36.89 15.39 27.04
CA VAL A 65 -37.01 15.74 28.45
C VAL A 65 -38.16 16.73 28.61
N MET A 66 -39.22 16.32 29.29
CA MET A 66 -40.47 17.09 29.40
C MET A 66 -41.02 17.49 28.02
N ASN A 67 -40.96 18.78 27.68
CA ASN A 67 -41.45 19.36 26.42
C ASN A 67 -40.33 19.75 25.46
N ASP A 68 -39.06 19.55 25.86
CA ASP A 68 -37.90 19.91 25.06
C ASP A 68 -37.26 18.66 24.45
N THR A 69 -36.79 18.81 23.21
CA THR A 69 -36.06 17.78 22.47
C THR A 69 -34.72 18.35 22.02
N SER A 70 -33.66 17.57 22.18
CA SER A 70 -32.33 17.87 21.61
C SER A 70 -31.87 16.71 20.76
N GLU A 71 -31.22 17.01 19.64
CA GLU A 71 -30.79 16.01 18.66
C GLU A 71 -29.30 16.11 18.34
N ALA A 72 -28.67 14.97 18.03
CA ALA A 72 -27.30 14.88 17.59
C ALA A 72 -27.10 13.68 16.66
N THR A 73 -26.27 13.83 15.62
CA THR A 73 -25.97 12.75 14.68
C THR A 73 -24.70 12.00 15.08
N LEU A 74 -24.79 10.67 15.17
CA LEU A 74 -23.63 9.80 15.21
C LEU A 74 -23.27 9.38 13.79
N SER A 75 -22.02 9.60 13.39
CA SER A 75 -21.43 9.08 12.16
C SER A 75 -20.23 8.23 12.53
N VAL A 76 -20.15 7.01 11.98
CA VAL A 76 -19.15 6.00 12.33
C VAL A 76 -18.24 5.76 11.14
N GLU A 77 -16.96 6.09 11.32
CA GLU A 77 -15.95 5.88 10.28
C GLU A 77 -15.14 4.60 10.53
N ASP A 78 -14.73 3.96 9.43
CA ASP A 78 -13.74 2.89 9.52
C ASP A 78 -12.36 3.48 9.77
N LYS A 79 -11.68 2.98 10.80
CA LYS A 79 -10.30 3.36 11.08
C LYS A 79 -9.40 2.28 10.50
N LEU A 80 -9.05 2.44 9.23
CA LEU A 80 -7.96 1.67 8.60
C LEU A 80 -6.63 2.06 9.28
N LEU A 81 -6.34 1.44 10.43
CA LEU A 81 -5.09 1.57 11.19
C LEU A 81 -3.98 0.78 10.50
N PHE A 82 -3.58 1.21 9.30
CA PHE A 82 -2.32 0.75 8.73
C PHE A 82 -1.17 1.51 9.39
N ARG A 83 -0.12 0.79 9.79
CA ARG A 83 1.10 1.47 10.25
C ARG A 83 1.72 2.20 9.06
N SER A 84 2.33 3.35 9.32
CA SER A 84 2.99 4.12 8.26
C SER A 84 4.03 3.27 7.52
N GLU A 85 4.73 2.36 8.21
CA GLU A 85 5.72 1.49 7.58
C GLU A 85 5.12 0.46 6.61
N ASP A 86 3.89 0.00 6.90
CA ASP A 86 3.15 -0.91 6.02
C ASP A 86 2.71 -0.17 4.76
N ILE A 87 2.21 1.06 4.91
CA ILE A 87 1.83 1.94 3.80
C ILE A 87 3.05 2.24 2.92
N HIS A 88 4.17 2.65 3.51
CA HIS A 88 5.42 2.95 2.80
C HIS A 88 5.93 1.76 1.99
N TYR A 89 5.87 0.56 2.56
CA TYR A 89 6.24 -0.66 1.86
C TYR A 89 5.33 -0.90 0.65
N ILE A 90 4.00 -0.85 0.85
CA ILE A 90 3.01 -1.07 -0.21
C ILE A 90 3.21 -0.07 -1.35
N LEU A 91 3.34 1.21 -1.03
CA LEU A 91 3.56 2.28 -2.01
C LEU A 91 4.88 2.08 -2.76
N SER A 92 5.95 1.66 -2.09
CA SER A 92 7.24 1.36 -2.75
C SER A 92 7.14 0.18 -3.71
N VAL A 93 6.51 -0.92 -3.29
CA VAL A 93 6.27 -2.08 -4.16
C VAL A 93 5.42 -1.68 -5.36
N HIS A 94 4.38 -0.87 -5.15
CA HIS A 94 3.52 -0.38 -6.20
C HIS A 94 4.29 0.49 -7.21
N ALA A 95 5.10 1.43 -6.73
CA ALA A 95 5.95 2.28 -7.57
C ALA A 95 6.95 1.45 -8.40
N ILE A 96 7.60 0.45 -7.80
CA ILE A 96 8.49 -0.46 -8.53
C ILE A 96 7.73 -1.17 -9.65
N CYS A 97 6.58 -1.76 -9.35
CA CYS A 97 5.80 -2.54 -10.30
C CYS A 97 5.22 -1.69 -11.44
N LYS A 98 4.74 -0.48 -11.15
CA LYS A 98 4.03 0.37 -12.12
C LYS A 98 4.93 1.33 -12.88
N ILE A 99 6.09 1.68 -12.33
CA ILE A 99 6.99 2.68 -12.92
C ILE A 99 8.31 2.02 -13.30
N ALA A 100 9.00 1.40 -12.34
CA ALA A 100 10.36 0.95 -12.58
C ALA A 100 10.45 -0.26 -13.51
N ILE A 101 9.56 -1.24 -13.37
CA ILE A 101 9.56 -2.44 -14.23
C ILE A 101 9.28 -2.11 -15.70
N PRO A 102 8.23 -1.35 -16.05
CA PRO A 102 7.97 -0.98 -17.44
C PRO A 102 9.15 -0.27 -18.10
N ALA A 103 9.73 0.70 -17.43
CA ALA A 103 10.75 1.50 -18.09
C ALA A 103 12.15 0.83 -18.03
N PHE A 104 12.40 -0.09 -17.08
CA PHE A 104 13.50 -1.05 -17.22
C PHE A 104 13.31 -1.95 -18.45
N ARG A 105 12.06 -2.39 -18.71
CA ARG A 105 11.73 -3.20 -19.87
C ARG A 105 11.97 -2.46 -21.18
N ASP A 106 11.71 -1.16 -21.25
CA ASP A 106 12.00 -0.37 -22.46
C ASP A 106 13.51 -0.40 -22.81
N VAL A 107 14.38 -0.29 -21.80
CA VAL A 107 15.84 -0.43 -22.00
C VAL A 107 16.21 -1.87 -22.36
N PHE A 108 15.57 -2.85 -21.74
CA PHE A 108 15.75 -4.27 -22.05
C PHE A 108 15.40 -4.58 -23.50
N ASP A 109 14.25 -4.11 -23.99
CA ASP A 109 13.75 -4.37 -25.34
C ASP A 109 14.61 -3.69 -26.42
N LYS A 110 15.28 -2.57 -26.11
CA LYS A 110 16.31 -1.99 -26.99
C LYS A 110 17.53 -2.92 -27.19
N LYS A 111 17.86 -3.75 -26.19
CA LYS A 111 18.98 -4.71 -26.27
C LYS A 111 18.52 -6.09 -26.75
N PHE A 112 17.29 -6.45 -26.45
CA PHE A 112 16.68 -7.73 -26.80
C PHE A 112 15.28 -7.51 -27.36
N PRO A 113 15.18 -7.09 -28.64
CA PRO A 113 13.89 -6.83 -29.27
C PRO A 113 12.94 -8.04 -29.14
N PRO A 114 11.66 -7.85 -28.77
CA PRO A 114 10.74 -8.94 -28.44
C PRO A 114 10.66 -10.06 -29.49
N GLU A 115 10.71 -9.69 -30.77
CA GLU A 115 10.69 -10.61 -31.92
C GLU A 115 11.95 -11.49 -32.01
N SER A 116 13.09 -11.00 -31.52
CA SER A 116 14.37 -11.70 -31.57
C SER A 116 14.73 -12.38 -30.25
N LEU A 117 14.08 -12.01 -29.15
CA LEU A 117 14.39 -12.45 -27.79
C LEU A 117 14.44 -13.97 -27.66
N SER A 118 13.45 -14.67 -28.21
CA SER A 118 13.41 -16.14 -28.14
C SER A 118 14.61 -16.77 -28.84
N GLY A 119 14.96 -16.29 -30.04
CA GLY A 119 16.13 -16.77 -30.78
C GLY A 119 17.45 -16.50 -30.04
N ILE A 120 17.57 -15.33 -29.41
CA ILE A 120 18.74 -14.95 -28.60
C ILE A 120 18.89 -15.88 -27.38
N ILE A 121 17.81 -16.15 -26.66
CA ILE A 121 17.83 -17.07 -25.50
C ILE A 121 18.25 -18.48 -25.92
N HIS A 122 17.72 -18.99 -27.04
CA HIS A 122 18.09 -20.30 -27.56
C HIS A 122 19.57 -20.37 -27.95
N LYS A 123 20.09 -19.34 -28.63
CA LYS A 123 21.51 -19.24 -29.01
C LYS A 123 22.45 -19.28 -27.81
N HIS A 124 22.07 -18.64 -26.69
CA HIS A 124 22.88 -18.58 -25.48
C HIS A 124 22.52 -19.64 -24.42
N LYS A 125 21.65 -20.61 -24.74
CA LYS A 125 21.16 -21.60 -23.78
C LYS A 125 22.30 -22.32 -23.04
N GLY A 126 23.35 -22.72 -23.75
CA GLY A 126 24.53 -23.38 -23.17
C GLY A 126 25.25 -22.52 -22.12
N ASP A 127 25.35 -21.21 -22.34
CA ASP A 127 26.02 -20.27 -21.42
C ASP A 127 25.16 -19.94 -20.19
N LEU A 128 23.83 -19.96 -20.35
CA LEU A 128 22.88 -19.62 -19.30
C LEU A 128 22.72 -20.76 -18.30
N VAL A 129 22.62 -22.01 -18.77
CA VAL A 129 22.32 -23.18 -17.93
C VAL A 129 23.23 -23.31 -16.69
N PRO A 130 24.57 -23.18 -16.80
CA PRO A 130 25.45 -23.23 -15.63
C PRO A 130 25.17 -22.13 -14.60
N ARG A 131 24.70 -20.96 -15.06
CA ARG A 131 24.47 -19.76 -14.24
C ARG A 131 23.09 -19.77 -13.57
N LEU A 132 22.18 -20.63 -14.01
CA LEU A 132 20.85 -20.76 -13.40
C LEU A 132 20.96 -21.29 -11.97
N LYS A 133 21.79 -22.34 -11.77
CA LYS A 133 21.99 -22.98 -10.47
C LYS A 133 22.60 -22.02 -9.45
N THR A 134 23.53 -21.17 -9.89
CA THR A 134 24.23 -20.23 -9.01
C THR A 134 23.43 -18.96 -8.70
N ASN A 135 22.47 -18.59 -9.55
CA ASN A 135 21.67 -17.37 -9.38
C ASN A 135 20.26 -17.62 -8.79
N HIS A 136 19.98 -18.83 -8.32
CA HIS A 136 18.69 -19.25 -7.74
C HIS A 136 17.50 -18.92 -8.66
N ILE A 137 17.59 -19.27 -9.94
CA ILE A 137 16.46 -19.21 -10.88
C ILE A 137 15.65 -20.50 -10.76
N THR A 138 14.33 -20.39 -10.60
CA THR A 138 13.46 -21.56 -10.41
C THR A 138 13.19 -22.29 -11.73
N SER A 139 12.81 -23.57 -11.64
CA SER A 139 12.43 -24.38 -12.82
C SER A 139 11.30 -23.74 -13.63
N ASP A 140 10.35 -23.07 -12.97
CA ASP A 140 9.26 -22.35 -13.65
C ASP A 140 9.76 -21.12 -14.42
N GLN A 141 10.68 -20.36 -13.84
CA GLN A 141 11.31 -19.22 -14.52
C GLN A 141 12.09 -19.68 -15.75
N TRP A 142 12.71 -20.87 -15.69
CA TRP A 142 13.39 -21.45 -16.84
C TRP A 142 12.43 -21.90 -17.94
N ARG A 143 11.34 -22.59 -17.57
CA ARG A 143 10.28 -22.96 -18.51
C ARG A 143 9.69 -21.74 -19.20
N LEU A 144 9.51 -20.66 -18.45
CA LEU A 144 9.05 -19.38 -18.99
C LEU A 144 10.01 -18.82 -20.03
N LEU A 145 11.33 -18.84 -19.79
CA LEU A 145 12.34 -18.36 -20.75
C LEU A 145 12.39 -19.16 -22.06
N LEU A 146 12.23 -20.49 -22.00
CA LEU A 146 12.33 -21.36 -23.18
C LEU A 146 11.05 -21.38 -24.04
N ASN A 147 9.87 -21.24 -23.43
CA ASN A 147 8.59 -21.39 -24.12
C ASN A 147 8.07 -20.05 -24.67
N GLY A 148 8.81 -19.45 -25.60
CA GLY A 148 8.36 -18.25 -26.34
C GLY A 148 8.03 -17.06 -25.44
N CYS A 149 8.93 -16.72 -24.51
CA CYS A 149 8.73 -15.60 -23.60
C CYS A 149 8.71 -14.27 -24.36
N THR A 150 7.72 -13.41 -24.08
CA THR A 150 7.80 -11.98 -24.38
C THR A 150 8.41 -11.24 -23.19
N SER A 151 9.03 -10.09 -23.43
CA SER A 151 9.57 -9.24 -22.36
C SER A 151 8.52 -8.85 -21.31
N GLN A 152 7.25 -8.78 -21.71
CA GLN A 152 6.10 -8.53 -20.83
C GLN A 152 5.91 -9.58 -19.73
N LYS A 153 6.25 -10.84 -20.01
CA LYS A 153 6.14 -11.94 -19.04
C LYS A 153 7.37 -12.04 -18.13
N LEU A 154 8.44 -11.29 -18.43
CA LEU A 154 9.66 -11.29 -17.62
C LEU A 154 9.52 -10.33 -16.45
N GLY A 155 9.76 -10.86 -15.25
CA GLY A 155 10.00 -10.05 -14.07
C GLY A 155 11.41 -9.43 -14.09
N LEU A 156 11.60 -8.36 -13.31
CA LEU A 156 12.86 -7.60 -13.24
C LEU A 156 14.09 -8.49 -13.03
N ARG A 157 14.00 -9.49 -12.13
CA ARG A 157 15.11 -10.41 -11.84
C ARG A 157 15.63 -11.14 -13.08
N LEU A 158 14.72 -11.58 -13.96
CA LEU A 158 15.08 -12.29 -15.18
C LEU A 158 15.66 -11.33 -16.22
N MET A 159 15.07 -10.13 -16.35
CA MET A 159 15.61 -9.10 -17.26
C MET A 159 17.03 -8.69 -16.87
N VAL A 160 17.28 -8.43 -15.58
CA VAL A 160 18.63 -8.14 -15.04
C VAL A 160 19.60 -9.30 -15.31
N PHE A 161 19.17 -10.54 -15.09
CA PHE A 161 19.99 -11.73 -15.35
C PHE A 161 20.43 -11.83 -16.81
N LEU A 162 19.49 -11.65 -17.75
CA LEU A 162 19.78 -11.70 -19.18
C LEU A 162 20.69 -10.54 -19.63
N LEU A 163 20.45 -9.31 -19.13
CA LEU A 163 21.33 -8.17 -19.41
C LEU A 163 22.76 -8.39 -18.89
N ARG A 164 22.91 -8.97 -17.70
CA ARG A 164 24.23 -9.29 -17.13
C ARG A 164 24.98 -10.32 -17.95
N TYR A 165 24.32 -11.39 -18.35
CA TYR A 165 25.02 -12.57 -18.87
C TYR A 165 25.05 -12.66 -20.40
N ILE A 166 24.04 -12.12 -21.09
CA ILE A 166 24.02 -12.07 -22.56
C ILE A 166 24.59 -10.74 -23.04
N ALA A 167 24.02 -9.61 -22.59
CA ALA A 167 24.48 -8.27 -23.00
C ALA A 167 25.74 -7.78 -22.26
N LYS A 168 26.29 -8.59 -21.34
CA LYS A 168 27.52 -8.30 -20.57
C LYS A 168 27.48 -6.98 -19.80
N LEU A 169 26.29 -6.52 -19.41
CA LEU A 169 26.14 -5.29 -18.62
C LEU A 169 26.52 -5.54 -17.15
N ASN A 170 27.38 -4.69 -16.61
CA ASN A 170 27.83 -4.79 -15.22
C ASN A 170 26.83 -4.17 -14.23
N ILE A 171 25.58 -4.62 -14.27
CA ILE A 171 24.53 -4.18 -13.35
C ILE A 171 24.86 -4.78 -11.99
N LYS A 172 25.26 -3.97 -11.01
CA LYS A 172 25.56 -4.47 -9.65
C LYS A 172 24.41 -4.16 -8.71
N ASN A 173 24.14 -5.05 -7.76
CA ASN A 173 23.23 -4.78 -6.66
C ASN A 173 23.94 -3.94 -5.58
N ILE A 174 24.47 -2.80 -5.99
CA ILE A 174 25.17 -1.82 -5.16
C ILE A 174 24.68 -0.46 -5.60
N LEU A 175 24.35 0.41 -4.65
CA LEU A 175 23.90 1.76 -4.95
C LEU A 175 25.02 2.56 -5.63
N PRO A 176 24.85 2.99 -6.90
CA PRO A 176 25.84 3.79 -7.60
C PRO A 176 25.93 5.22 -7.03
N ASN A 177 27.04 5.92 -7.33
CA ASN A 177 27.22 7.33 -6.96
C ASN A 177 26.04 8.17 -7.48
N ALA A 178 25.46 9.05 -6.66
CA ALA A 178 24.30 9.88 -7.02
C ALA A 178 24.55 10.83 -8.21
N ALA A 179 25.81 11.21 -8.45
CA ALA A 179 26.24 12.01 -9.58
C ALA A 179 26.36 11.20 -10.89
N ASP A 180 26.45 9.87 -10.83
CA ASP A 180 26.50 9.04 -12.03
C ASP A 180 25.13 8.99 -12.70
N LYS A 181 25.06 9.60 -13.88
CA LYS A 181 23.83 9.81 -14.63
C LYS A 181 23.71 8.86 -15.83
N SER A 182 24.50 7.79 -15.88
CA SER A 182 24.49 6.80 -16.95
C SER A 182 23.29 5.84 -16.88
N GLU A 183 22.90 5.29 -18.03
CA GLU A 183 21.86 4.26 -18.12
C GLU A 183 22.19 3.03 -17.24
N LEU A 184 23.46 2.62 -17.18
CA LEU A 184 23.89 1.49 -16.35
C LEU A 184 23.72 1.77 -14.84
N ALA A 185 24.02 3.00 -14.40
CA ALA A 185 23.79 3.41 -13.02
C ALA A 185 22.30 3.42 -12.70
N ASP A 186 21.47 3.88 -13.63
CA ASP A 186 20.01 3.88 -13.47
C ASP A 186 19.46 2.44 -13.35
N LEU A 187 19.88 1.51 -14.21
CA LEU A 187 19.52 0.08 -14.09
C LEU A 187 19.98 -0.53 -12.76
N SER A 188 21.17 -0.16 -12.28
CA SER A 188 21.73 -0.69 -11.02
C SER A 188 20.99 -0.16 -9.79
N ARG A 189 20.55 1.11 -9.80
CA ARG A 189 19.70 1.69 -8.75
C ARG A 189 18.38 0.92 -8.63
N ILE A 190 17.75 0.59 -9.75
CA ILE A 190 16.47 -0.12 -9.77
C ILE A 190 16.60 -1.51 -9.18
N ASP A 191 17.61 -2.27 -9.60
CA ASP A 191 17.86 -3.61 -9.05
C ASP A 191 18.14 -3.52 -7.55
N TYR A 192 18.90 -2.52 -7.11
CA TYR A 192 19.18 -2.25 -5.70
C TYR A 192 17.92 -1.97 -4.89
N TYR A 193 17.11 -0.96 -5.26
CA TYR A 193 15.90 -0.61 -4.50
C TYR A 193 14.84 -1.69 -4.54
N ARG A 194 14.74 -2.45 -5.64
CA ARG A 194 13.85 -3.62 -5.67
C ARG A 194 14.29 -4.68 -4.69
N ASN A 195 15.59 -4.99 -4.65
CA ASN A 195 16.14 -5.97 -3.72
C ASN A 195 15.97 -5.50 -2.27
N MET A 196 16.32 -4.25 -1.98
CA MET A 196 16.15 -3.62 -0.68
C MET A 196 14.68 -3.69 -0.22
N THR A 197 13.74 -3.32 -1.10
CA THR A 197 12.29 -3.40 -0.82
C THR A 197 11.86 -4.82 -0.47
N ALA A 198 12.38 -5.83 -1.16
CA ALA A 198 12.06 -7.23 -0.88
C ALA A 198 12.47 -7.71 0.52
N HIS A 199 13.41 -7.03 1.18
CA HIS A 199 13.90 -7.39 2.52
C HIS A 199 13.11 -6.73 3.67
N TYR A 200 12.28 -5.72 3.43
CA TYR A 200 11.54 -5.05 4.51
C TYR A 200 10.36 -5.86 5.06
N HIS A 201 9.94 -6.94 4.39
CA HIS A 201 8.85 -7.83 4.83
C HIS A 201 7.61 -7.09 5.36
N GLY A 202 7.22 -5.99 4.71
CA GLY A 202 6.07 -5.19 5.11
C GLY A 202 6.37 -3.97 5.98
N ARG A 203 7.60 -3.73 6.45
CA ARG A 203 7.89 -2.61 7.36
C ARG A 203 9.02 -1.74 6.83
N MET A 204 8.70 -0.69 6.09
CA MET A 204 9.68 0.24 5.55
C MET A 204 9.67 1.59 6.29
N SER A 205 10.84 2.05 6.74
CA SER A 205 10.96 3.36 7.41
C SER A 205 10.63 4.52 6.46
N ASP A 206 10.24 5.67 7.01
CA ASP A 206 9.98 6.89 6.22
C ASP A 206 11.23 7.37 5.44
N THR A 207 12.41 7.28 6.05
CA THR A 207 13.68 7.64 5.40
C THR A 207 13.94 6.76 4.18
N ASP A 208 13.80 5.43 4.35
CA ASP A 208 14.04 4.47 3.28
C ASP A 208 13.00 4.60 2.17
N PHE A 209 11.75 4.83 2.54
CA PHE A 209 10.65 5.12 1.63
C PHE A 209 10.93 6.33 0.76
N LYS A 210 11.27 7.47 1.39
CA LYS A 210 11.60 8.71 0.68
C LYS A 210 12.78 8.52 -0.26
N GLN A 211 13.82 7.79 0.15
CA GLN A 211 14.98 7.55 -0.69
C GLN A 211 14.64 6.64 -1.88
N CYS A 212 13.88 5.56 -1.64
CA CYS A 212 13.40 4.65 -2.69
C CYS A 212 12.53 5.38 -3.70
N LEU A 213 11.52 6.11 -3.23
CA LEU A 213 10.57 6.84 -4.08
C LEU A 213 11.28 7.95 -4.87
N LYS A 214 12.18 8.71 -4.24
CA LYS A 214 12.99 9.72 -4.91
C LYS A 214 13.73 9.12 -6.10
N VAL A 215 14.41 7.99 -5.91
CA VAL A 215 15.17 7.37 -6.99
C VAL A 215 14.25 6.83 -8.09
N ILE A 216 13.16 6.14 -7.73
CA ILE A 216 12.20 5.64 -8.72
C ILE A 216 11.58 6.80 -9.52
N MET A 217 11.21 7.90 -8.88
CA MET A 217 10.58 9.02 -9.55
C MET A 217 11.57 9.88 -10.35
N GLU A 218 12.69 10.32 -9.75
CA GLU A 218 13.65 11.23 -10.40
C GLU A 218 14.40 10.56 -11.55
N VAL A 219 14.76 9.28 -11.40
CA VAL A 219 15.48 8.56 -12.45
C VAL A 219 14.57 8.26 -13.64
N PHE A 220 13.28 7.95 -13.42
CA PHE A 220 12.38 7.56 -14.51
C PHE A 220 11.67 8.72 -15.21
N ILE A 221 11.11 9.67 -14.46
CA ILE A 221 10.32 10.78 -15.04
C ILE A 221 11.18 11.61 -15.99
N PHE A 222 12.47 11.78 -15.69
CA PHE A 222 13.34 12.67 -16.46
C PHE A 222 14.21 12.02 -17.55
N ARG A 223 14.36 10.68 -17.58
CA ARG A 223 15.47 10.07 -18.37
C ARG A 223 15.15 8.82 -19.16
N VAL A 224 14.16 8.04 -18.74
CA VAL A 224 13.75 6.84 -19.48
C VAL A 224 12.49 7.10 -20.32
N LEU A 225 11.60 7.98 -19.84
CA LEU A 225 10.38 8.40 -20.55
C LEU A 225 10.57 9.61 -21.48
N THR A 226 11.69 10.32 -21.38
CA THR A 226 12.06 11.36 -22.33
C THR A 226 12.89 10.72 -23.46
N PRO A 227 12.39 10.74 -24.71
CA PRO A 227 13.21 10.34 -25.84
C PRO A 227 14.39 11.32 -25.95
N LYS A 228 15.60 10.78 -26.05
CA LYS A 228 16.71 11.50 -26.68
C LYS A 228 16.60 11.33 -28.19
#